data_AF-A0AAN8FG05-F1
#
_entry.id   AF-A0AAN8FG05-F1
#
_cell.length_a   1.000
_cell.length_b   1.000
_cell.length_c   1.000
_cell.angle_alpha   90.00
_cell.angle_beta   90.00
_cell.angle_gamma   90.00
#
_symmetry.space_group_name_H-M   'P 1'
#
loop_
_entity.id
_entity.type
_entity.pdbx_description
1 polymer ?
#
loop_
_entity_poly.entity_id
_entity_poly.type
_entity_poly.pdbx_seq_one_letter_code
_entity_poly.pdbx_strand_id
1 'polypeptide(L)'
;MKSHPGYCVSGVSALPPLCTTQLMPIAAPRFKEAAKLGVTAEQMGLRHISDAIINAINADRASFTIKMYTSVLEKFRSWRSSPYMSNIPTPQARNLYLAKFSADGKHSTMTTVVAALNYFFGPLQGVDQDPQNSLLQAIKRAASPCKHRAEIQPHHMTTIINLGNADSDPKVIQQQR
;
A
#
# COMPACT_ATOMS: atom_id res chain seq x y z
N MET A 1 37.97 12.46 -38.98
CA MET A 1 37.61 12.35 -37.55
C MET A 1 36.23 12.96 -37.37
N LYS A 2 35.21 12.13 -37.11
CA LYS A 2 33.82 12.58 -36.89
C LYS A 2 33.54 12.49 -35.38
N SER A 3 33.34 13.63 -34.71
CA SER A 3 32.93 13.70 -33.30
C SER A 3 31.41 13.54 -33.19
N HIS A 4 30.95 12.64 -32.32
CA HIS A 4 29.55 12.49 -31.92
C HIS A 4 29.23 13.32 -30.66
N PRO A 5 27.96 13.71 -30.48
CA PRO A 5 27.52 14.71 -29.50
C PRO A 5 27.23 14.10 -28.11
N GLY A 6 27.24 14.97 -27.11
CA GLY A 6 26.99 14.65 -25.70
C GLY A 6 25.56 14.23 -25.40
N TYR A 7 25.42 13.29 -24.46
CA TYR A 7 24.17 12.93 -23.82
C TYR A 7 23.98 13.77 -22.54
N CYS A 8 22.98 14.64 -22.55
CA CYS A 8 22.37 15.19 -21.34
C CYS A 8 21.53 14.08 -20.67
N VAL A 9 21.91 13.67 -19.46
CA VAL A 9 21.08 12.78 -18.64
C VAL A 9 20.16 13.63 -17.78
N SER A 10 18.95 13.85 -18.27
CA SER A 10 17.80 14.28 -17.47
C SER A 10 17.34 13.11 -16.61
N GLY A 11 17.38 13.25 -15.28
CA GLY A 11 16.99 12.14 -14.40
C GLY A 11 16.99 12.45 -12.91
N VAL A 12 16.51 13.63 -12.49
CA VAL A 12 16.18 13.85 -11.07
C VAL A 12 14.70 13.52 -10.89
N SER A 13 14.41 12.23 -10.75
CA SER A 13 13.05 11.75 -10.46
C SER A 13 12.69 12.14 -9.04
N ALA A 14 11.63 12.92 -8.94
CA ALA A 14 11.11 13.54 -7.74
C ALA A 14 10.91 12.53 -6.60
N LEU A 15 11.53 12.83 -5.45
CA LEU A 15 10.90 12.50 -4.17
C LEU A 15 9.49 13.12 -4.18
N PRO A 16 8.43 12.42 -3.75
CA PRO A 16 7.17 13.09 -3.52
C PRO A 16 7.43 14.21 -2.50
N PRO A 17 6.92 15.44 -2.73
CA PRO A 17 7.06 16.51 -1.77
C PRO A 17 6.38 16.05 -0.49
N LEU A 18 7.14 16.00 0.61
CA LEU A 18 6.59 15.94 1.95
C LEU A 18 5.81 17.24 2.14
N CYS A 19 4.55 17.25 1.70
CA CYS A 19 3.66 18.39 1.75
C CYS A 19 3.36 18.70 3.22
N THR A 20 3.88 19.83 3.65
CA THR A 20 3.60 20.51 4.91
C THR A 20 2.16 21.03 4.90
N THR A 21 1.19 20.25 5.40
CA THR A 21 -0.06 20.79 5.96
C THR A 21 -0.75 19.78 6.91
N GLN A 22 -0.80 20.15 8.20
CA GLN A 22 -1.71 19.74 9.28
C GLN A 22 -2.02 18.24 9.54
N LEU A 23 -1.58 17.74 10.73
CA LEU A 23 -1.86 16.46 11.42
C LEU A 23 -1.43 15.18 10.64
N MET A 24 -0.33 14.46 10.89
CA MET A 24 0.47 14.16 12.10
C MET A 24 1.90 13.66 11.74
N PRO A 25 2.93 13.82 12.60
CA PRO A 25 4.32 13.42 12.36
C PRO A 25 4.67 12.02 12.90
N ILE A 26 3.76 11.04 12.76
CA ILE A 26 4.02 9.66 13.18
C ILE A 26 4.35 8.82 11.95
N ALA A 27 5.48 9.13 11.32
CA ALA A 27 6.10 8.17 10.41
C ALA A 27 6.58 6.96 11.24
N ALA A 28 6.38 5.75 10.70
CA ALA A 28 6.81 4.52 11.34
C ALA A 28 8.29 4.60 11.77
N PRO A 29 8.66 4.01 12.93
CA PRO A 29 10.02 4.11 13.48
C PRO A 29 11.12 3.81 12.46
N ARG A 30 10.93 2.77 11.63
CA ARG A 30 11.89 2.37 10.60
C ARG A 30 12.24 3.47 9.58
N PHE A 31 11.28 4.34 9.22
CA PHE A 31 11.55 5.43 8.26
C PHE A 31 12.39 6.52 8.90
N LYS A 32 12.14 6.80 10.19
CA LYS A 32 12.93 7.76 10.98
C LYS A 32 14.35 7.23 11.21
N GLU A 33 14.46 5.95 11.55
CA GLU A 33 15.74 5.28 11.77
C GLU A 33 16.58 5.21 10.49
N ALA A 34 15.99 4.79 9.37
CA ALA A 34 16.70 4.75 8.09
C ALA A 34 17.16 6.13 7.63
N ALA A 35 16.33 7.17 7.79
CA ALA A 35 16.74 8.54 7.48
C ALA A 35 17.92 8.99 8.35
N LYS A 36 17.89 8.67 9.66
CA LYS A 36 19.00 8.98 10.57
C LYS A 36 20.28 8.25 10.16
N LEU A 37 20.20 6.96 9.88
CA LEU A 37 21.35 6.13 9.48
C LEU A 37 21.94 6.59 8.15
N GLY A 38 21.11 6.96 7.17
CA GLY A 38 21.56 7.51 5.89
C GLY A 38 22.36 8.80 6.07
N VAL A 39 21.83 9.75 6.86
CA VAL A 39 22.54 11.00 7.18
C VAL A 39 23.87 10.73 7.91
N THR A 40 23.88 9.81 8.87
CA THR A 40 25.12 9.43 9.57
C THR A 40 26.16 8.82 8.61
N ALA A 41 25.73 7.96 7.69
CA ALA A 41 26.62 7.37 6.68
C ALA A 41 27.22 8.44 5.76
N GLU A 42 26.42 9.42 5.33
CA GLU A 42 26.92 10.55 4.53
C GLU A 42 27.93 11.41 5.28
N GLN A 43 27.66 11.72 6.55
CA GLN A 43 28.58 12.48 7.41
C GLN A 43 29.92 11.76 7.61
N MET A 44 29.93 10.43 7.54
CA MET A 44 31.13 9.60 7.60
C MET A 44 31.81 9.39 6.23
N GLY A 45 31.31 10.02 5.16
CA GLY A 45 31.84 9.85 3.80
C GLY A 45 31.43 8.53 3.12
N LEU A 46 30.51 7.77 3.71
CA LEU A 46 30.06 6.45 3.25
C LEU A 46 28.81 6.55 2.38
N ARG A 47 28.88 7.32 1.28
CA ARG A 47 27.73 7.63 0.43
C ARG A 47 27.03 6.38 -0.15
N HIS A 48 27.81 5.40 -0.59
CA HIS A 48 27.28 4.13 -1.11
C HIS A 48 26.43 3.37 -0.07
N ILE A 49 26.72 3.51 1.23
CA ILE A 49 25.92 2.92 2.31
C ILE A 49 24.61 3.70 2.48
N SER A 50 24.66 5.03 2.44
CA SER A 50 23.44 5.87 2.46
C SER A 50 22.50 5.47 1.32
N ASP A 51 23.03 5.36 0.09
CA ASP A 51 22.26 4.95 -1.09
C ASP A 51 21.68 3.54 -0.92
N ALA A 52 22.46 2.60 -0.39
CA ALA A 52 21.98 1.24 -0.11
C ALA A 52 20.84 1.22 0.92
N ILE A 53 20.92 2.01 1.99
CA ILE A 53 19.87 2.14 3.01
C ILE A 53 18.59 2.70 2.39
N ILE A 54 18.69 3.80 1.65
CA ILE A 54 17.54 4.46 1.02
C ILE A 54 16.89 3.50 0.01
N ASN A 55 17.68 2.84 -0.83
CA ASN A 55 17.19 1.88 -1.81
C ASN A 55 16.52 0.68 -1.15
N ALA A 56 17.10 0.14 -0.07
CA ALA A 56 16.51 -0.97 0.68
C ALA A 56 15.13 -0.62 1.26
N ILE A 57 14.98 0.58 1.81
CA ILE A 57 13.68 1.05 2.35
C ILE A 57 12.66 1.24 1.24
N ASN A 58 13.06 1.80 0.10
CA ASN A 58 12.17 2.01 -1.05
C ASN A 58 11.76 0.67 -1.71
N ALA A 59 12.62 -0.35 -1.64
CA ALA A 59 12.39 -1.67 -2.20
C ALA A 59 11.87 -2.73 -1.19
N ASP A 60 11.62 -2.35 0.07
CA ASP A 60 11.14 -3.26 1.13
C ASP A 60 9.83 -3.99 0.76
N ARG A 61 9.03 -3.43 -0.15
CA ARG A 61 7.79 -4.04 -0.63
C ARG A 61 7.67 -3.93 -2.15
N ALA A 62 6.98 -4.90 -2.74
CA ALA A 62 6.62 -4.87 -4.14
C ALA A 62 5.82 -3.59 -4.47
N SER A 63 6.05 -3.02 -5.65
CA SER A 63 5.44 -1.75 -6.08
C SER A 63 3.91 -1.78 -6.03
N PHE A 64 3.30 -2.92 -6.34
CA PHE A 64 1.85 -3.10 -6.24
C PHE A 64 1.34 -3.01 -4.79
N THR A 65 2.06 -3.63 -3.84
CA THR A 65 1.76 -3.55 -2.41
C THR A 65 1.85 -2.11 -1.91
N ILE A 66 2.87 -1.36 -2.32
CA ILE A 66 3.02 0.06 -1.96
C ILE A 66 1.82 0.87 -2.49
N LYS A 67 1.44 0.69 -3.76
CA LYS A 67 0.25 1.37 -4.34
C LYS A 67 -1.02 1.06 -3.54
N MET A 68 -1.22 -0.21 -3.18
CA MET A 68 -2.37 -0.63 -2.37
C MET A 68 -2.35 0.04 -0.98
N TYR A 69 -1.19 0.04 -0.30
CA TYR A 69 -1.04 0.66 1.01
C TYR A 69 -1.27 2.16 0.95
N THR A 70 -0.74 2.85 -0.06
CA THR A 70 -0.98 4.28 -0.28
C THR A 70 -2.47 4.58 -0.45
N SER A 71 -3.19 3.79 -1.25
CA SER A 71 -4.64 3.95 -1.40
C SER A 71 -5.39 3.79 -0.07
N VAL A 72 -4.98 2.85 0.79
CA VAL A 72 -5.54 2.70 2.13
C VAL A 72 -5.24 3.94 2.99
N LEU A 73 -4.00 4.45 2.95
CA LEU A 73 -3.60 5.63 3.70
C LEU A 73 -4.41 6.88 3.29
N GLU A 74 -4.62 7.07 1.99
CA GLU A 74 -5.44 8.17 1.45
C GLU A 74 -6.89 8.07 1.92
N LYS A 75 -7.48 6.87 1.87
CA LYS A 75 -8.84 6.62 2.38
C LYS A 75 -8.94 6.87 3.88
N PHE A 76 -7.93 6.49 4.65
CA PHE A 76 -7.87 6.78 6.08
C PHE A 76 -7.78 8.29 6.35
N ARG A 77 -6.93 9.02 5.61
CA ARG A 77 -6.79 10.47 5.72
C ARG A 77 -8.09 11.20 5.40
N SER A 78 -8.72 10.84 4.28
CA SER A 78 -10.01 11.40 3.87
C SER A 78 -11.12 11.12 4.88
N TRP A 79 -11.15 9.93 5.48
CA TRP A 79 -12.10 9.64 6.55
C TRP A 79 -11.82 10.47 7.81
N ARG A 80 -10.55 10.65 8.15
CA ARG A 80 -10.12 11.39 9.34
C ARG A 80 -10.28 12.90 9.23
N SER A 81 -10.26 13.46 8.02
CA SER A 81 -10.51 14.89 7.82
C SER A 81 -11.96 15.29 8.10
N SER A 82 -12.84 14.35 8.45
CA SER A 82 -14.19 14.68 8.94
C SER A 82 -14.14 15.43 10.28
N PRO A 83 -15.08 16.38 10.54
CA PRO A 83 -15.07 17.21 11.75
C PRO A 83 -15.08 16.42 13.07
N TYR A 84 -15.68 15.22 13.06
CA TYR A 84 -15.79 14.36 14.24
C TYR A 84 -14.50 13.58 14.54
N MET A 85 -13.57 13.47 13.58
CA MET A 85 -12.39 12.60 13.67
C MET A 85 -11.06 13.38 13.72
N SER A 86 -11.08 14.66 13.37
CA SER A 86 -9.88 15.51 13.27
C SER A 86 -9.11 15.64 14.59
N ASN A 87 -9.83 15.67 15.72
CA ASN A 87 -9.26 15.85 17.06
C ASN A 87 -8.84 14.55 17.74
N ILE A 88 -9.16 13.39 17.15
CA ILE A 88 -8.85 12.09 17.75
C ILE A 88 -7.37 11.76 17.50
N PRO A 89 -6.60 11.28 18.50
CA PRO A 89 -5.22 10.91 18.27
C PRO A 89 -5.09 9.68 17.34
N THR A 90 -3.96 9.56 16.65
CA THR A 90 -3.82 8.57 15.55
C THR A 90 -4.06 7.13 15.97
N PRO A 91 -3.50 6.63 17.09
CA PRO A 91 -3.75 5.27 17.54
C PRO A 91 -5.25 4.94 17.70
N GLN A 92 -6.00 5.83 18.36
CA GLN A 92 -7.43 5.67 18.58
C GLN A 92 -8.22 5.81 17.26
N ALA A 93 -7.86 6.77 16.41
CA ALA A 93 -8.47 6.95 15.11
C ALA A 93 -8.30 5.71 14.22
N ARG A 94 -7.16 5.02 14.30
CA ARG A 94 -6.95 3.74 13.59
C ARG A 94 -7.91 2.66 14.08
N ASN A 95 -8.07 2.51 15.39
CA ASN A 95 -9.02 1.53 15.96
C ASN A 95 -10.47 1.84 15.56
N LEU A 96 -10.88 3.10 15.59
CA LEU A 96 -12.20 3.53 15.11
C LEU A 96 -12.40 3.27 13.62
N TYR A 97 -11.36 3.49 12.81
CA TYR A 97 -11.40 3.19 11.38
C TYR A 97 -11.60 1.69 11.13
N LEU A 98 -10.93 0.82 11.90
CA LEU A 98 -11.12 -0.63 11.80
C LEU A 98 -12.51 -1.06 12.27
N ALA A 99 -13.04 -0.46 13.33
CA ALA A 99 -14.40 -0.70 13.79
C ALA A 99 -15.43 -0.35 12.71
N LYS A 100 -15.23 0.75 11.96
CA LYS A 100 -16.06 1.08 10.78
C LYS A 100 -16.02 -0.02 9.73
N PHE A 101 -14.85 -0.58 9.40
CA PHE A 101 -14.77 -1.70 8.45
C PHE A 101 -15.51 -2.95 8.94
N SER A 102 -15.53 -3.19 10.26
CA SER A 102 -16.30 -4.27 10.86
C SER A 102 -17.81 -4.03 10.72
N ALA A 103 -18.27 -2.81 10.98
CA ALA A 103 -19.69 -2.43 10.82
C ALA A 103 -20.16 -2.52 9.36
N ASP A 104 -19.30 -2.19 8.40
CA ASP A 104 -19.57 -2.28 6.96
C ASP A 104 -19.54 -3.74 6.42
N GLY A 105 -19.23 -4.74 7.24
CA GLY A 105 -19.08 -6.14 6.80
C GLY A 105 -17.85 -6.42 5.92
N LYS A 106 -16.89 -5.47 5.84
CA LYS A 106 -15.71 -5.56 4.96
C LYS A 106 -14.54 -6.35 5.58
N HIS A 107 -14.87 -7.46 6.24
CA HIS A 107 -13.95 -8.26 7.05
C HIS A 107 -12.73 -8.79 6.28
N SER A 108 -12.91 -9.17 5.01
CA SER A 108 -11.84 -9.71 4.16
C SER A 108 -10.70 -8.71 3.90
N THR A 109 -11.01 -7.41 3.89
CA THR A 109 -10.03 -6.36 3.60
C THR A 109 -9.32 -5.85 4.85
N MET A 110 -9.80 -6.22 6.04
CA MET A 110 -9.33 -5.59 7.28
C MET A 110 -7.88 -5.91 7.61
N THR A 111 -7.42 -7.13 7.35
CA THR A 111 -6.02 -7.52 7.52
C THR A 111 -5.10 -6.67 6.64
N THR A 112 -5.51 -6.41 5.39
CA THR A 112 -4.78 -5.54 4.47
C THR A 112 -4.73 -4.10 4.97
N VAL A 113 -5.84 -3.60 5.52
CA VAL A 113 -5.91 -2.25 6.11
C VAL A 113 -4.96 -2.13 7.30
N VAL A 114 -4.97 -3.10 8.23
CA VAL A 114 -4.05 -3.13 9.37
C VAL A 114 -2.60 -3.15 8.90
N ALA A 115 -2.26 -3.98 7.92
CA ALA A 115 -0.90 -4.07 7.39
C ALA A 115 -0.45 -2.74 6.77
N ALA A 116 -1.31 -2.09 5.99
CA ALA A 116 -1.03 -0.77 5.39
C ALA A 116 -0.82 0.32 6.45
N LEU A 117 -1.69 0.37 7.47
CA LEU A 117 -1.57 1.36 8.54
C LEU A 117 -0.32 1.10 9.40
N ASN A 118 0.02 -0.16 9.69
CA ASN A 118 1.27 -0.51 10.35
C ASN A 118 2.50 -0.14 9.53
N TYR A 119 2.43 -0.28 8.21
CA TYR A 119 3.53 0.08 7.30
C TYR A 119 3.87 1.58 7.44
N PHE A 120 2.88 2.47 7.51
CA PHE A 120 3.12 3.92 7.59
C PHE A 120 3.27 4.49 9.01
N PHE A 121 2.52 3.95 9.97
CA PHE A 121 2.47 4.49 11.35
C PHE A 121 3.24 3.64 12.37
N GLY A 122 3.70 2.45 11.98
CA GLY A 122 4.21 1.44 12.91
C GLY A 122 3.10 0.64 13.59
N PRO A 123 3.46 -0.46 14.28
CA PRO A 123 2.50 -1.23 15.07
C PRO A 123 1.91 -0.37 16.20
N LEU A 124 0.63 -0.60 16.51
CA LEU A 124 0.04 -0.07 17.74
C LEU A 124 0.72 -0.72 18.96
N GLN A 125 0.87 0.04 20.04
CA GLN A 125 1.50 -0.41 21.27
C GLN A 125 0.58 -0.13 22.46
N GLY A 126 0.76 -0.89 23.55
CA GLY A 126 0.01 -0.72 24.79
C GLY A 126 -1.50 -0.89 24.61
N VAL A 127 -2.28 -0.06 25.30
CA VAL A 127 -3.75 -0.11 25.35
C VAL A 127 -4.42 0.04 23.98
N ASP A 128 -3.78 0.67 22.99
CA ASP A 128 -4.35 0.79 21.65
C ASP A 128 -4.19 -0.50 20.82
N GLN A 129 -3.34 -1.44 21.23
CA GLN A 129 -3.15 -2.70 20.51
C GLN A 129 -4.28 -3.70 20.78
N ASP A 130 -4.83 -3.72 21.99
CA ASP A 130 -5.85 -4.68 22.41
C ASP A 130 -7.14 -4.57 21.59
N PRO A 131 -7.72 -3.38 21.36
CA PRO A 131 -8.92 -3.24 20.52
C PRO A 131 -8.71 -3.78 19.10
N GLN A 132 -7.55 -3.51 18.50
CA GLN A 132 -7.20 -4.03 17.17
C GLN A 132 -7.14 -5.56 17.18
N ASN A 133 -6.50 -6.17 18.19
CA ASN A 133 -6.40 -7.61 18.32
C ASN A 133 -7.78 -8.26 18.52
N SER A 134 -8.62 -7.68 19.39
CA SER A 134 -9.98 -8.15 19.62
C SER A 134 -10.83 -8.10 18.35
N LEU A 135 -10.75 -7.01 17.57
CA LEU A 135 -11.42 -6.89 16.28
C LEU A 135 -10.95 -7.97 15.30
N LEU A 136 -9.64 -8.17 15.15
CA LEU A 136 -9.08 -9.20 14.29
C LEU A 136 -9.49 -10.61 14.71
N GLN A 137 -9.58 -10.89 16.01
CA GLN A 137 -10.08 -12.18 16.51
C GLN A 137 -11.57 -12.37 16.23
N ALA A 138 -12.39 -11.34 16.44
CA ALA A 138 -13.82 -11.39 16.15
C ALA A 138 -14.07 -11.69 14.66
N ILE A 139 -13.28 -11.08 13.78
CA ILE A 139 -13.33 -11.32 12.32
C ILE A 139 -12.94 -12.75 11.98
N LYS A 140 -11.89 -13.29 12.59
CA LYS A 140 -11.49 -14.69 12.36
C LYS A 140 -12.62 -15.66 12.71
N ARG A 141 -13.42 -15.36 13.74
CA ARG A 141 -14.59 -16.16 14.13
C ARG A 141 -15.78 -15.96 13.20
N ALA A 142 -15.98 -14.74 12.70
CA ALA A 142 -17.09 -14.38 11.82
C ALA A 142 -16.83 -14.70 10.33
N ALA A 143 -15.58 -14.92 9.94
CA ALA A 143 -15.22 -15.19 8.55
C ALA A 143 -15.85 -16.50 8.08
N SER A 144 -16.62 -16.43 7.00
CA SER A 144 -17.09 -17.62 6.28
C SER A 144 -15.88 -18.42 5.77
N PRO A 145 -16.01 -19.75 5.58
CA PRO A 145 -14.95 -20.58 5.03
C PRO A 145 -14.37 -19.96 3.75
N CYS A 146 -13.06 -20.07 3.57
CA CYS A 146 -12.39 -19.55 2.38
C CYS A 146 -13.05 -20.13 1.12
N LYS A 147 -13.75 -19.27 0.37
CA LYS A 147 -14.29 -19.63 -0.94
C LYS A 147 -13.16 -19.49 -1.94
N HIS A 148 -12.47 -20.59 -2.21
CA HIS A 148 -11.52 -20.64 -3.32
C HIS A 148 -12.28 -20.40 -4.63
N ARG A 149 -11.64 -19.70 -5.58
CA ARG A 149 -12.18 -19.57 -6.93
C ARG A 149 -12.36 -20.97 -7.50
N ALA A 150 -13.53 -21.26 -8.05
CA ALA A 150 -13.79 -22.54 -8.68
C ALA A 150 -12.75 -22.79 -9.78
N GLU A 151 -12.17 -23.98 -9.78
CA GLU A 151 -11.20 -24.39 -10.78
C GLU A 151 -11.87 -24.42 -12.16
N ILE A 152 -11.18 -23.88 -13.16
CA ILE A 152 -11.66 -23.93 -14.55
C ILE A 152 -11.48 -25.37 -15.02
N GLN A 153 -12.59 -26.07 -15.19
CA GLN A 153 -12.62 -27.40 -15.79
C GLN A 153 -12.49 -27.31 -17.31
N PRO A 154 -12.05 -28.38 -18.00
CA PRO A 154 -11.88 -28.38 -19.46
C PRO A 154 -13.13 -27.95 -20.23
N HIS A 155 -14.33 -28.34 -19.77
CA HIS A 155 -15.58 -27.94 -20.41
C HIS A 155 -15.87 -26.43 -20.28
N HIS A 156 -15.47 -25.80 -19.17
CA HIS A 156 -15.54 -24.34 -19.04
C HIS A 156 -14.64 -23.65 -20.06
N MET A 157 -13.49 -24.23 -20.39
CA MET A 157 -12.58 -23.69 -21.42
C MET A 157 -13.24 -23.72 -22.80
N THR A 158 -13.89 -24.84 -23.16
CA THR A 158 -14.65 -24.95 -24.42
C THR A 158 -15.78 -23.93 -24.48
N THR A 159 -16.50 -23.70 -23.37
CA THR A 159 -17.53 -22.66 -23.29
C THR A 159 -16.95 -21.26 -23.48
N ILE A 160 -15.82 -20.94 -22.84
CA ILE A 160 -15.15 -19.63 -22.99
C ILE A 160 -14.70 -19.40 -24.44
N ILE A 161 -14.09 -20.40 -25.07
CA ILE A 161 -13.65 -20.31 -26.47
C ILE A 161 -14.83 -20.11 -27.41
N ASN A 162 -15.91 -20.88 -27.24
CA ASN A 162 -17.09 -20.77 -28.09
C ASN A 162 -17.79 -19.41 -27.93
N LEU A 163 -17.85 -18.88 -26.71
CA LEU A 163 -18.36 -17.52 -26.46
C LEU A 163 -17.47 -16.46 -27.12
N GLY A 164 -16.15 -16.58 -27.01
CA GLY A 164 -15.21 -15.67 -27.65
C GLY A 164 -15.27 -15.70 -29.18
N ASN A 165 -15.54 -16.87 -29.77
CA ASN A 165 -15.68 -17.03 -31.22
C ASN A 165 -17.05 -16.55 -31.76
N ALA A 166 -18.09 -16.55 -30.91
CA ALA A 166 -19.40 -16.03 -31.27
C ALA A 166 -19.49 -14.50 -31.11
N ASP A 167 -18.55 -13.88 -30.41
CA ASP A 167 -18.50 -12.44 -30.20
C ASP A 167 -18.03 -11.74 -31.48
N SER A 168 -18.91 -10.96 -32.10
CA SER A 168 -18.67 -10.25 -33.36
C SER A 168 -18.16 -8.83 -33.12
N ASP A 169 -17.38 -8.60 -32.05
CA ASP A 169 -16.84 -7.27 -31.74
C ASP A 169 -15.70 -6.92 -32.73
N PRO A 170 -15.88 -5.91 -33.60
CA PRO A 170 -14.91 -5.56 -34.63
C PRO A 170 -13.55 -5.10 -34.09
N LYS A 171 -13.41 -4.84 -32.77
CA LYS A 171 -12.13 -4.49 -32.15
C LYS A 171 -11.15 -5.67 -32.04
N VAL A 172 -11.62 -6.91 -32.06
CA VAL A 172 -10.75 -8.11 -31.99
C VAL A 172 -10.21 -8.50 -33.37
N ILE A 173 -10.97 -8.21 -34.43
CA ILE A 173 -10.65 -8.63 -35.81
C ILE A 173 -9.45 -7.86 -36.41
N GLN A 174 -9.06 -6.72 -35.82
CA GLN A 174 -8.05 -5.83 -36.42
C GLN A 174 -6.60 -6.14 -36.02
N GLN A 175 -6.33 -7.12 -35.15
CA GLN A 175 -4.96 -7.53 -34.78
C GLN A 175 -4.42 -8.74 -35.55
N GLN A 176 -5.15 -9.27 -36.54
CA GLN A 176 -4.71 -10.42 -37.35
C GLN A 176 -4.51 -10.11 -38.85
N ARG A 177 -4.08 -8.88 -39.19
CA ARG A 177 -3.59 -8.57 -40.54
C ARG A 177 -2.16 -8.05 -40.51
#